data_AF-A0A941ADL2-F1
#
_entry.id   AF-A0A941ADL2-F1
#
_cell.length_a   1.000
_cell.length_b   1.000
_cell.length_c   1.000
_cell.angle_alpha   90.00
_cell.angle_beta   90.00
_cell.angle_gamma   90.00
#
_symmetry.space_group_name_H-M   'P 1'
#
loop_
_entity.id
_entity.type
_entity.pdbx_description
1 polymer ?
#
loop_
_entity_poly.entity_id
_entity_poly.type
_entity_poly.pdbx_seq_one_letter_code
_entity_poly.pdbx_strand_id
1 'polypeptide(L)' 'MPKKLLLAEDSLTIRKVFELALSRSDIAITAVDNGEDAVRLAGEIFPDLVVADL' A
#
# COMPACT_ATOMS: atom_id res chain seq x y z
N MET A 1 -8.85 3.07 -14.73
CA MET A 1 -9.01 3.00 -13.26
C MET A 1 -7.60 2.88 -12.71
N PRO A 2 -7.21 3.72 -11.74
CA PRO A 2 -5.87 3.63 -11.15
C PRO A 2 -5.67 2.24 -10.54
N LYS A 3 -4.46 1.71 -10.67
CA LYS A 3 -4.08 0.44 -10.05
C LYS A 3 -4.01 0.61 -8.54
N LYS A 4 -4.57 -0.34 -7.79
CA LYS A 4 -4.62 -0.27 -6.32
C LYS A 4 -3.42 -0.98 -5.72
N LEU A 5 -2.61 -0.25 -4.97
CA LEU A 5 -1.50 -0.77 -4.17
C LEU A 5 -1.89 -0.77 -2.70
N LEU A 6 -1.80 -1.92 -2.04
CA LEU A 6 -1.83 -2.01 -0.59
C LEU A 6 -0.38 -2.11 -0.07
N LEU A 7 0.03 -1.17 0.78
CA LEU A 7 1.35 -1.10 1.38
C LEU A 7 1.26 -1.37 2.88
N ALA A 8 1.80 -2.49 3.34
CA ALA A 8 1.95 -2.84 4.76
C ALA A 8 3.37 -2.55 5.20
N GLU A 9 3.56 -1.42 5.90
CA GLU A 9 4.86 -0.82 6.18
C GLU A 9 4.72 0.02 7.46
N ASP A 10 5.47 -0.23 8.52
CA ASP A 10 5.36 0.53 9.78
C ASP A 10 6.22 1.81 9.80
N SER A 11 7.20 1.92 8.91
CA SER A 11 8.03 3.11 8.76
C SER A 11 7.35 4.20 7.95
N LEU A 12 6.96 5.29 8.62
CA LEU A 12 6.42 6.49 7.96
C LEU A 12 7.38 7.07 6.90
N THR A 13 8.69 6.92 7.10
CA THR A 13 9.70 7.37 6.14
C THR A 13 9.62 6.56 4.85
N ILE A 14 9.52 5.23 4.93
CA ILE A 14 9.43 4.36 3.76
C ILE A 14 8.10 4.57 3.03
N ARG A 15 6.98 4.69 3.76
CA ARG A 15 5.69 5.06 3.16
C ARG A 15 5.79 6.33 2.32
N LYS A 16 6.48 7.35 2.83
CA LYS A 16 6.62 8.62 2.11
C LYS A 16 7.46 8.48 0.85
N VAL A 17 8.48 7.62 0.87
CA VAL A 17 9.27 7.30 -0.32
C VAL A 17 8.39 6.65 -1.39
N PHE A 18 7.53 5.69 -1.03
CA PHE A 18 6.58 5.08 -1.96
C PHE A 18 5.61 6.10 -2.56
N GLU A 19 5.01 6.96 -1.74
CA GLU A 19 4.12 8.02 -2.22
C GLU A 19 4.81 8.95 -3.22
N LEU A 20 6.05 9.36 -2.95
CA LEU A 20 6.82 10.25 -3.83
C LEU A 20 7.20 9.54 -5.13
N ALA A 21 7.69 8.29 -5.04
CA ALA A 21 8.10 7.50 -6.19
C ALA A 21 6.94 7.22 -7.16
N LEU A 22 5.72 7.04 -6.63
CA LEU A 22 4.53 6.72 -7.41
C LEU A 22 3.62 7.94 -7.66
N SER A 23 3.99 9.14 -7.21
CA SER A 23 3.19 10.36 -7.32
C SER A 23 2.78 10.76 -8.75
N ARG A 24 3.53 10.29 -9.76
CA ARG A 24 3.26 10.54 -11.19
C ARG A 24 2.66 9.32 -11.91
N SER A 25 2.40 8.25 -11.18
CA SER A 25 1.82 7.01 -11.69
C SER A 25 0.30 7.01 -11.49
N ASP A 26 -0.43 6.29 -12.32
CA ASP A 26 -1.87 6.03 -12.13
C ASP A 26 -2.08 4.91 -11.09
N ILE A 27 -1.50 5.09 -9.89
CA ILE A 27 -1.53 4.12 -8.78
C ILE A 27 -2.11 4.79 -7.53
N ALA A 28 -3.14 4.19 -6.97
CA ALA A 28 -3.72 4.58 -5.69
C ALA A 28 -3.13 3.73 -4.57
N ILE A 29 -2.48 4.37 -3.60
CA ILE A 29 -1.85 3.68 -2.46
C ILE A 29 -2.79 3.71 -1.26
N THR A 30 -3.02 2.55 -0.66
CA THR A 30 -3.60 2.38 0.68
C THR A 30 -2.52 1.83 1.59
N ALA A 31 -2.22 2.49 2.71
CA ALA A 31 -1.13 2.09 3.60
C ALA A 31 -1.65 1.68 4.99
N VAL A 32 -1.03 0.64 5.57
CA VAL A 32 -1.27 0.14 6.93
C VAL A 32 0.06 -0.12 7.65
N ASP A 33 0.10 -0.13 8.98
CA ASP A 33 1.31 -0.41 9.80
C ASP A 33 1.43 -1.85 10.25
N ASN A 34 0.44 -2.70 10.00
CA ASN A 34 0.42 -4.04 10.54
C ASN A 34 -0.17 -5.05 9.54
N GLY A 35 0.21 -6.32 9.73
CA GLY A 35 -0.20 -7.42 8.85
C GLY A 35 -1.67 -7.81 8.99
N GLU A 36 -2.28 -7.65 10.17
CA GLU A 36 -3.69 -7.99 10.40
C GLU A 36 -4.60 -7.10 9.55
N ASP A 37 -4.37 -5.80 9.58
CA ASP A 37 -5.07 -4.85 8.73
C ASP A 37 -4.77 -5.06 7.25
N ALA A 38 -3.54 -5.45 6.90
CA ALA A 38 -3.19 -5.75 5.52
C ALA A 38 -4.01 -6.93 4.97
N VAL A 39 -4.11 -8.03 5.73
CA VAL A 39 -4.89 -9.21 5.33
C VAL A 39 -6.37 -8.87 5.22
N ARG A 40 -6.92 -8.16 6.23
CA ARG A 40 -8.32 -7.73 6.23
C ARG A 40 -8.63 -6.84 5.02
N LEU A 41 -7.86 -5.77 4.82
CA LEU A 41 -8.08 -4.83 3.72
C LEU A 41 -7.85 -5.47 2.36
N ALA A 42 -6.91 -6.40 2.20
CA ALA A 42 -6.70 -7.10 0.94
C ALA A 42 -7.98 -7.81 0.46
N GLY A 43 -8.76 -8.39 1.39
CA GLY A 43 -10.05 -9.03 1.10
C GLY A 43 -11.20 -8.06 0.87
N GLU A 44 -11.13 -6.84 1.42
CA GLU A 44 -12.17 -5.81 1.26
C GLU A 44 -11.98 -4.98 -0.02
N ILE A 45 -10.75 -4.56 -0.29
CA ILE A 45 -10.45 -3.60 -1.36
C ILE A 45 -9.96 -4.28 -2.64
N PHE A 46 -9.61 -5.57 -2.60
CA PHE A 46 -9.08 -6.34 -3.73
C PHE A 46 -7.96 -5.59 -4.49
N PRO A 47 -6.80 -5.32 -3.85
CA PRO A 47 -5.73 -4.57 -4.48
C PRO A 47 -5.13 -5.34 -5.67
N ASP A 48 -4.55 -4.60 -6.62
CA ASP A 48 -3.82 -5.19 -7.75
C ASP A 48 -2.42 -5.70 -7.33
N LEU A 49 -1.84 -5.11 -6.28
CA LEU A 49 -0.55 -5.46 -5.71
C LEU A 49 -0.56 -5.23 -4.20
N VAL A 50 0.05 -6.15 -3.46
CA VAL A 50 0.37 -5.99 -2.04
C VAL A 50 1.89 -5.94 -1.89
N VAL A 51 2.38 -4.93 -1.19
CA VAL A 51 3.77 -4.83 -0.74
C VAL A 51 3.74 -4.88 0.79
N ALA A 52 4.45 -5.83 1.38
CA ALA A 52 4.52 -5.99 2.82
C ALA A 52 5.99 -6.13 3.25
N ASP A 53 6.37 -5.41 4.31
CA ASP A 53 7.63 -5.66 5.01
C ASP A 53 7.52 -6.90 5.92
N LEU A 54 8.65 -7.55 6.23
CA LEU A 54 8.75 -8.76 7.05
C LEU A 54 9.02 -8.45 8.53
#